data_AF-A0A352BCW3-F1
#
_entry.id   AF-A0A352BCW3-F1
#
_cell.length_a   1.000
_cell.length_b   1.000
_cell.length_c   1.000
_cell.angle_alpha   90.00
_cell.angle_beta   90.00
_cell.angle_gamma   90.00
#
_symmetry.space_group_name_H-M   'P 1'
#
loop_
_entity.id
_entity.type
_entity.pdbx_description
1 polymer ?
#
loop_
_entity_poly.entity_id
_entity_poly.type
_entity_poly.pdbx_seq_one_letter_code
_entity_poly.pdbx_strand_id
1 'polypeptide(L)' 'MRTVTPEYLEKLKNGNSAYATIVNTPRPDFTELDRECEEFKTWIQEEHKKDRAIMLEALKANGRL' A
#
# COMPACT_ATOMS: atom_id res chain seq x y z
N MET A 1 -33.88 11.59 -6.64
CA MET A 1 -32.83 10.55 -6.65
C MET A 1 -33.50 9.24 -6.24
N ARG A 2 -33.38 8.15 -7.02
CA ARG A 2 -34.01 6.87 -6.63
C ARG A 2 -33.18 6.23 -5.53
N THR A 3 -33.78 5.91 -4.39
CA THR A 3 -33.13 5.18 -3.30
C THR A 3 -33.12 3.69 -3.64
N VAL A 4 -31.95 3.06 -3.54
CA VAL A 4 -31.79 1.61 -3.73
C VAL A 4 -32.40 0.93 -2.50
N THR A 5 -33.42 0.09 -2.69
CA THR A 5 -34.01 -0.66 -1.58
C THR A 5 -33.08 -1.81 -1.14
N PRO A 6 -33.12 -2.21 0.14
CA PRO A 6 -32.31 -3.33 0.63
C PRO A 6 -32.54 -4.63 -0.16
N GLU A 7 -33.79 -4.89 -0.53
CA GLU A 7 -34.18 -6.07 -1.33
C GLU A 7 -33.56 -6.06 -2.73
N TYR A 8 -33.50 -4.88 -3.36
CA TYR A 8 -32.87 -4.74 -4.67
C TYR A 8 -31.35 -4.88 -4.56
N LEU A 9 -30.75 -4.42 -3.45
CA LEU A 9 -29.33 -4.61 -3.17
C LEU A 9 -28.97 -6.09 -3.00
N GLU A 10 -29.78 -6.86 -2.28
CA GLU A 10 -29.64 -8.32 -2.15
C GLU A 10 -29.70 -9.01 -3.53
N LYS A 11 -30.66 -8.63 -4.38
CA LYS A 11 -30.73 -9.14 -5.76
C LYS A 11 -29.50 -8.78 -6.59
N LEU A 12 -28.92 -7.60 -6.39
CA LEU A 12 -27.71 -7.18 -7.08
C LEU A 12 -26.47 -7.97 -6.62
N LYS A 13 -26.38 -8.33 -5.32
CA LYS A 13 -25.28 -9.12 -4.77
C LYS A 13 -25.32 -10.59 -5.20
N ASN A 14 -26.53 -11.16 -5.27
CA ASN A 14 -26.72 -12.60 -5.48
C ASN A 14 -27.15 -12.95 -6.92
N GLY A 15 -27.45 -11.95 -7.76
CA GLY A 15 -27.88 -12.13 -9.15
C GLY A 15 -26.73 -12.15 -10.16
N ASN A 16 -27.06 -12.35 -11.43
CA ASN A 16 -26.09 -12.30 -12.54
C ASN A 16 -25.83 -10.86 -13.02
N SER A 17 -25.38 -10.00 -12.10
CA SER A 17 -25.07 -8.59 -12.37
C SER A 17 -23.57 -8.33 -12.26
N ALA A 18 -23.06 -7.30 -12.95
CA ALA A 18 -21.66 -6.88 -12.82
C ALA A 18 -21.28 -6.56 -11.37
N TYR A 19 -22.24 -6.06 -10.58
CA TYR A 19 -22.05 -5.78 -9.16
C TYR A 19 -21.79 -7.06 -8.35
N ALA A 20 -22.54 -8.13 -8.61
CA ALA A 20 -22.32 -9.43 -7.97
C ALA A 20 -20.90 -9.96 -8.27
N THR A 21 -20.45 -9.86 -9.52
CA THR A 21 -19.10 -10.30 -9.90
C THR A 21 -18.04 -9.55 -9.10
N ILE A 22 -18.14 -8.23 -9.00
CA ILE A 22 -17.15 -7.41 -8.28
C ILE A 22 -17.15 -7.74 -6.79
N VAL A 23 -18.33 -7.81 -6.17
CA VAL A 23 -18.46 -8.01 -4.71
C VAL A 23 -18.02 -9.40 -4.27
N ASN A 24 -18.31 -10.42 -5.08
CA ASN A 24 -18.04 -11.81 -4.74
C ASN A 24 -16.65 -12.27 -5.20
N THR A 25 -15.94 -11.48 -6.01
CA THR A 25 -14.56 -11.80 -6.38
C THR A 25 -13.68 -11.64 -5.13
N PRO A 26 -12.95 -12.70 -4.71
CA PRO A 26 -12.04 -12.60 -3.58
C PRO A 26 -10.97 -11.56 -3.90
N ARG A 27 -10.53 -10.83 -2.86
CA ARG A 27 -9.41 -9.92 -3.03
C ARG A 27 -8.17 -10.70 -3.45
N PRO A 28 -7.32 -10.16 -4.32
CA PRO A 28 -6.03 -10.77 -4.61
C PRO A 28 -5.24 -10.97 -3.32
N ASP A 29 -4.46 -12.05 -3.27
CA ASP A 29 -3.49 -12.25 -2.20
C ASP A 29 -2.31 -11.31 -2.43
N PHE A 30 -2.05 -10.43 -1.46
CA PHE A 30 -0.97 -9.45 -1.49
C PHE A 30 0.18 -9.82 -0.54
N THR A 31 0.18 -11.03 0.04
CA THR A 31 1.19 -11.42 1.05
C THR A 31 2.63 -11.28 0.54
N GLU A 32 2.89 -11.64 -0.72
CA GLU A 32 4.22 -11.47 -1.33
C GLU A 32 4.58 -10.00 -1.54
N LEU A 33 3.63 -9.20 -2.04
CA LEU A 33 3.82 -7.76 -2.26
C LEU A 33 4.07 -7.01 -0.95
N ASP A 34 3.34 -7.38 0.11
CA ASP A 34 3.51 -6.79 1.44
C ASP A 34 4.91 -7.09 1.99
N ARG A 35 5.42 -8.30 1.76
CA ARG A 35 6.78 -8.67 2.14
C ARG A 35 7.82 -7.84 1.38
N GLU A 36 7.70 -7.73 0.06
CA GLU A 36 8.61 -6.91 -0.75
C GLU A 36 8.59 -5.44 -0.31
N CYS A 37 7.42 -4.91 0.03
CA CYS A 37 7.27 -3.55 0.54
C CYS A 37 8.05 -3.32 1.85
N GLU A 38 8.01 -4.27 2.78
CA GLU A 38 8.75 -4.17 4.04
C GLU A 38 10.27 -4.32 3.86
N GLU A 39 10.70 -5.22 2.99
CA GLU A 39 12.12 -5.35 2.60
C GLU A 39 12.63 -4.04 1.99
N PHE A 40 11.85 -3.42 1.08
CA PHE A 40 12.19 -2.15 0.47
C PHE A 40 12.25 -0.98 1.47
N LYS A 41 11.29 -0.89 2.39
CA LYS A 41 11.29 0.15 3.45
C LYS A 41 12.54 0.05 4.31
N THR A 42 12.91 -1.17 4.69
CA THR A 42 14.11 -1.42 5.51
C THR A 42 15.37 -1.00 4.76
N TRP A 43 15.46 -1.37 3.48
CA TRP A 43 16.59 -0.99 2.64
C TRP A 43 16.75 0.53 2.51
N ILE A 44 15.67 1.25 2.22
CA ILE A 44 15.69 2.73 2.13
C ILE A 44 16.13 3.37 3.44
N GLN A 45 15.66 2.86 4.58
CA GLN A 45 16.06 3.41 5.89
C GLN A 45 17.56 3.26 6.14
N GLU A 46 18.14 2.12 5.77
CA GLU A 46 19.57 1.88 5.91
C GLU A 46 20.40 2.74 4.96
N GLU A 47 20.00 2.89 3.69
CA GLU A 47 20.67 3.81 2.76
C GLU A 47 20.62 5.26 3.25
N HIS A 48 19.46 5.72 3.73
CA HIS A 48 19.36 7.06 4.31
C HIS A 48 20.24 7.25 5.57
N LYS A 49 20.47 6.19 6.36
CA LYS A 49 21.41 6.26 7.49
C LYS A 49 22.85 6.42 7.01
N LYS A 50 23.25 5.68 5.97
CA LYS A 50 24.59 5.80 5.36
C LYS A 50 24.81 7.20 4.79
N ASP A 51 23.86 7.71 4.02
CA ASP A 51 23.94 9.05 3.45
C ASP A 51 24.09 10.13 4.53
N ARG A 52 23.29 10.04 5.60
CA ARG A 52 23.43 10.96 6.75
C ARG A 52 24.80 10.87 7.40
N ALA A 53 25.37 9.67 7.55
CA ALA A 53 26.70 9.50 8.12
C ALA A 53 27.77 10.15 7.24
N ILE A 54 27.74 9.92 5.93
CA ILE A 54 28.67 10.52 4.96
C ILE A 54 28.55 12.06 5.00
N MET A 55 27.33 12.58 5.02
CA MET A 55 27.10 14.03 5.10
C MET A 55 27.61 14.63 6.40
N LEU A 56 27.42 13.95 7.54
CA LEU A 56 27.96 14.39 8.83
C LEU A 56 29.49 14.39 8.85
N GLU A 57 30.13 13.37 8.29
CA GLU A 57 31.59 13.34 8.16
C GLU A 57 32.10 14.48 7.27
N ALA A 58 31.45 14.71 6.13
CA ALA A 58 31.80 15.82 5.24
C ALA A 58 31.62 17.19 5.92
N LEU A 59 30.60 17.37 6.75
CA LEU A 59 30.38 18.60 7.50
C LEU A 59 31.46 18.84 8.57
N LYS A 60 31.85 17.79 9.30
CA LYS A 60 32.95 17.84 10.28
C LYS A 60 34.28 18.16 9.60
N ALA A 61 34.57 17.51 8.47
CA ALA A 61 35.81 17.74 7.71
C ALA A 61 35.93 19.19 7.20
N ASN A 62 34.80 19.84 6.90
CA ASN A 62 34.74 21.22 6.44
C ASN A 62 34.64 22.25 7.59
N GLY A 63 34.77 21.84 8.84
CA GLY A 63 34.76 22.74 10.01
C GLY A 63 33.43 23.47 10.23
N ARG A 64 32.32 22.93 9.68
CA ARG A 64 30.97 23.50 9.80
C ARG A 64 30.18 22.93 10.98
N LEU A 65 30.80 22.04 11.75
CA LEU A 65 30.27 21.32 12.91
C LEU A 65 31.40 21.00 13.88
#